data_AF-A0A165KYT2-F1
#
_entry.id   AF-A0A165KYT2-F1
#
_cell.length_a   1.000
_cell.length_b   1.000
_cell.length_c   1.000
_cell.angle_alpha   90.00
_cell.angle_beta   90.00
_cell.angle_gamma   90.00
#
_symmetry.space_group_name_H-M   'P 1'
#
loop_
_entity.id
_entity.type
_entity.pdbx_description
1 polymer ?
#
loop_
_entity_poly.entity_id
_entity_poly.type
_entity_poly.pdbx_seq_one_letter_code
_entity_poly.pdbx_strand_id
1 'polypeptide(L)' 'MPVDLYRRRIAATVVELAREDPFLVKEVIARLRAAGEIEADDLVYLDRIADRWIGIAEANARQEASTHARQARG' A
#
# COMPACT_ATOMS: atom_id res chain seq x y z
N MET A 1 18.19 -16.27 -11.25
CA MET A 1 17.53 -16.83 -10.06
C MET A 1 16.03 -16.56 -10.17
N PRO A 2 15.16 -17.57 -9.99
CA PRO A 2 13.70 -17.43 -10.18
C PRO A 2 13.00 -16.63 -9.06
N VAL A 3 13.67 -16.43 -7.92
CA VAL A 3 13.12 -15.74 -6.73
C VAL A 3 12.88 -14.25 -6.98
N ASP A 4 13.73 -13.60 -7.76
CA ASP A 4 13.62 -12.15 -8.06
C ASP A 4 12.41 -11.81 -8.92
N LEU A 5 12.05 -12.69 -9.86
CA LEU A 5 10.92 -12.49 -10.77
C LEU A 5 9.60 -12.65 -10.02
N TYR A 6 9.55 -13.58 -9.08
CA TYR A 6 8.42 -13.76 -8.16
C TYR A 6 8.26 -12.54 -7.25
N ARG A 7 9.35 -12.09 -6.61
CA ARG A 7 9.35 -10.86 -5.78
C ARG A 7 8.89 -9.63 -6.54
N ARG A 8 9.37 -9.44 -7.77
CA ARG A 8 8.96 -8.31 -8.61
C ARG A 8 7.48 -8.34 -8.94
N ARG A 9 6.92 -9.53 -9.15
CA ARG A 9 5.50 -9.70 -9.45
C ARG A 9 4.64 -9.42 -8.22
N ILE A 10 5.05 -9.92 -7.05
CA ILE A 10 4.38 -9.62 -5.79
C ILE A 10 4.45 -8.13 -5.48
N ALA A 11 5.62 -7.50 -5.61
CA ALA A 11 5.77 -6.06 -5.42
C ALA A 11 4.91 -5.24 -6.38
N ALA A 12 4.84 -5.62 -7.66
CA ALA A 12 3.98 -4.96 -8.64
C ALA A 12 2.50 -5.10 -8.27
N THR A 13 2.05 -6.31 -7.89
CA THR A 13 0.68 -6.55 -7.44
C THR A 13 0.34 -5.76 -6.18
N VAL A 14 1.25 -5.68 -5.20
CA VAL A 14 1.07 -4.91 -3.96
C VAL A 14 1.00 -3.41 -4.24
N VAL A 15 1.81 -2.90 -5.17
CA VAL A 15 1.79 -1.48 -5.58
C VAL A 15 0.50 -1.13 -6.31
N GLU A 16 0.02 -2.00 -7.20
CA GLU A 16 -1.27 -1.79 -7.88
C GLU A 16 -2.43 -1.82 -6.86
N LEU A 17 -2.41 -2.77 -5.91
CA LEU A 17 -3.37 -2.82 -4.81
C LEU A 17 -3.33 -1.57 -3.93
N ALA A 18 -2.13 -1.05 -3.61
CA ALA A 18 -1.97 0.18 -2.83
C ALA A 18 -2.58 1.41 -3.51
N ARG A 19 -2.68 1.37 -4.85
CA ARG A 19 -3.25 2.44 -5.65
C ARG A 19 -4.79 2.41 -5.65
N GLU A 20 -5.39 1.23 -5.56
CA GLU A 20 -6.85 1.05 -5.49
C GLU A 20 -7.37 1.13 -4.05
N ASP A 21 -6.72 0.44 -3.11
CA ASP A 21 -7.09 0.44 -1.69
C ASP A 21 -5.84 0.32 -0.79
N PRO A 22 -5.40 1.43 -0.17
CA PRO A 22 -4.26 1.46 0.74
C PRO A 22 -4.42 0.55 1.97
N PHE A 23 -5.65 0.25 2.40
CA PHE A 23 -5.90 -0.59 3.58
C PHE A 23 -5.68 -2.06 3.28
N LEU A 24 -5.97 -2.50 2.05
CA LEU A 24 -5.79 -3.89 1.64
C LEU A 24 -4.31 -4.31 1.57
N VAL A 25 -3.41 -3.34 1.41
CA VAL A 25 -1.95 -3.57 1.38
C VAL A 25 -1.46 -4.28 2.64
N LYS A 26 -1.97 -3.91 3.82
CA LYS A 26 -1.56 -4.53 5.10
C LYS A 26 -2.03 -5.98 5.21
N GLU A 27 -3.22 -6.30 4.71
CA GLU A 27 -3.70 -7.70 4.66
C GLU A 27 -2.86 -8.55 3.72
N VAL A 28 -2.47 -8.01 2.56
CA VAL A 28 -1.62 -8.72 1.60
C VAL A 28 -0.23 -8.97 2.20
N ILE A 29 0.37 -7.98 2.87
CA ILE A 29 1.64 -8.15 3.58
C ILE A 29 1.52 -9.23 4.67
N ALA A 30 0.43 -9.24 5.45
CA ALA A 30 0.20 -10.25 6.47
C ALA A 30 0.07 -11.66 5.87
N ARG A 31 -0.62 -11.79 4.73
CA ARG A 31 -0.77 -13.05 4.00
C ARG A 31 0.55 -13.55 3.41
N LEU A 32 1.39 -12.66 2.90
CA LEU A 32 2.73 -12.98 2.41
C LEU A 32 3.66 -13.40 3.55
N ARG A 33 3.57 -12.75 4.71
CA ARG A 33 4.27 -13.15 5.94
C ARG A 33 3.84 -14.56 6.38
N ALA A 34 2.54 -14.85 6.35
CA ALA A 34 2.02 -16.16 6.73
C ALA A 34 2.43 -17.27 5.74
N ALA A 35 2.58 -16.95 4.46
CA ALA A 35 3.07 -17.88 3.45
C ALA A 35 4.57 -18.20 3.60
N GLY A 36 5.34 -17.34 4.28
CA GLY A 36 6.79 -17.52 4.44
C GLY A 36 7.58 -17.41 3.13
N GLU A 37 6.95 -16.92 2.07
CA GLU A 37 7.52 -16.84 0.72
C GLU A 37 8.38 -15.58 0.51
N ILE A 38 8.48 -14.73 1.53
CA ILE A 38 9.21 -13.46 1.49
C ILE A 38 10.11 -13.35 2.72
N GLU A 39 11.34 -12.88 2.50
CA GLU A 39 12.30 -12.59 3.57
C GLU A 39 11.74 -11.54 4.53
N ALA A 40 12.12 -11.63 5.81
CA ALA A 40 11.70 -10.66 6.82
C ALA A 40 12.10 -9.21 6.45
N ASP A 41 13.27 -9.01 5.85
CA ASP A 41 13.74 -7.69 5.42
C ASP A 41 12.88 -7.09 4.29
N ASP A 42 12.44 -7.93 3.36
CA ASP A 42 11.55 -7.50 2.27
C ASP A 42 10.15 -7.15 2.80
N LEU A 43 9.67 -7.88 3.81
CA LEU A 43 8.42 -7.54 4.49
C LEU A 43 8.51 -6.20 5.21
N VAL A 44 9.65 -5.87 5.83
CA VAL A 44 9.89 -4.56 6.46
C VAL A 44 9.89 -3.45 5.41
N TYR A 45 10.46 -3.70 4.22
CA TYR A 45 10.42 -2.74 3.12
C TYR A 45 8.99 -2.51 2.60
N LEU A 46 8.20 -3.57 2.43
CA LEU A 46 6.79 -3.47 2.02
C LEU A 46 5.93 -2.74 3.06
N ASP A 47 6.16 -2.98 4.34
CA ASP A 47 5.44 -2.34 5.44
C ASP A 47 5.68 -0.82 5.47
N ARG A 48 6.94 -0.39 5.26
CA ARG A 48 7.28 1.04 5.14
C ARG A 48 6.64 1.72 3.93
N ILE A 49 6.55 1.01 2.80
CA ILE A 49 5.85 1.51 1.62
C ILE A 49 4.37 1.68 1.94
N ALA A 50 3.75 0.66 2.55
CA ALA A 50 2.35 0.67 2.92
C ALA A 50 2.01 1.86 3.84
N ASP A 51 2.78 2.10 4.89
CA ASP A 51 2.58 3.22 5.82
C ASP A 51 2.67 4.57 5.09
N ARG A 52 3.58 4.71 4.13
CA ARG A 52 3.72 5.94 3.33
C ARG A 52 2.50 6.16 2.43
N TRP A 53 2.00 5.10 1.79
CA TRP A 53 0.80 5.18 0.94
C TRP A 53 -0.45 5.52 1.74
N ILE A 54 -0.64 4.90 2.91
CA ILE A 54 -1.73 5.24 3.82
C ILE A 54 -1.66 6.71 4.22
N GLY A 55 -0.47 7.22 4.58
CA GLY A 55 -0.29 8.63 4.90
C GLY A 55 -0.65 9.58 3.75
N ILE A 56 -0.31 9.21 2.50
CA ILE A 56 -0.68 9.99 1.31
C ILE A 56 -2.20 9.93 1.07
N ALA A 57 -2.82 8.74 1.20
CA ALA A 57 -4.25 8.58 1.03
C ALA A 57 -5.05 9.37 2.08
N GLU A 58 -4.61 9.35 3.35
CA GLU A 58 -5.22 10.15 4.42
C GLU A 58 -5.06 11.65 4.15
N ALA A 59 -3.88 12.09 3.72
CA ALA A 59 -3.64 13.48 3.36
C ALA A 59 -4.56 13.93 2.20
N ASN A 60 -4.68 13.10 1.16
CA ASN A 60 -5.56 13.35 0.02
C ASN A 60 -7.03 13.39 0.45
N ALA A 61 -7.49 12.43 1.26
CA ALA A 61 -8.86 12.40 1.77
C ALA A 61 -9.20 13.64 2.60
N ARG A 62 -8.27 14.11 3.44
CA ARG A 62 -8.43 15.39 4.18
C ARG A 62 -8.50 16.58 3.25
N GLN A 63 -7.70 16.59 2.19
CA GLN A 63 -7.65 17.68 1.22
C GLN A 63 -8.89 17.71 0.31
N GLU A 64 -9.41 16.55 -0.09
CA GLU A 64 -10.69 16.41 -0.79
C GLU A 64 -11.86 16.84 0.11
N ALA A 65 -11.90 16.42 1.37
CA ALA A 65 -12.91 16.88 2.33
C ALA A 65 -12.88 18.41 2.51
N SER A 66 -11.67 18.99 2.55
CA SER A 66 -11.47 20.45 2.63
C SER A 66 -11.93 21.17 1.37
N THR A 67 -11.71 20.57 0.20
CA THR A 67 -12.08 21.12 -1.11
C THR A 67 -13.60 21.05 -1.30
N HIS A 68 -14.22 19.93 -0.92
CA HIS A 68 -15.67 19.73 -0.95
C HIS A 68 -16.40 20.65 0.05
N ALA A 69 -15.83 20.88 1.24
CA ALA A 69 -16.35 21.84 2.21
C ALA A 69 -16.28 23.30 1.71
N ARG A 70 -15.32 23.63 0.83
CA ARG A 70 -15.25 24.94 0.15
C ARG A 70 -16.29 25.08 -0.95
N GLN A 71 -16.57 24.01 -1.70
CA GLN A 71 -17.58 24.04 -2.77
C GLN A 71 -19.02 24.07 -2.25
N ALA A 72 -19.31 23.44 -1.10
CA ALA A 72 -20.65 23.45 -0.50
C ALA A 72 -21.03 24.78 0.20
N ARG A 73 -20.11 25.76 0.25
CA ARG A 73 -20.31 27.09 0.89
C ARG A 73 -20.32 28.27 -0.09
N GLY A 74 -20.28 28.02 -1.40
CA GLY A 74 -20.44 29.03 -2.45
C GLY A 74 -21.78 28.88 -3.14
#